data_AF-A0A8H8CMH5-F1
#
_entry.id   AF-A0A8H8CMH5-F1
#
_cell.length_a   1.000
_cell.length_b   1.000
_cell.length_c   1.000
_cell.angle_alpha   90.00
_cell.angle_beta   90.00
_cell.angle_gamma   90.00
#
_symmetry.space_group_name_H-M   'P 1'
#
loop_
_entity.id
_entity.type
_entity.pdbx_description
1 polymer ?
#
loop_
_entity_poly.entity_id
_entity_poly.type
_entity_poly.pdbx_seq_one_letter_code
_entity_poly.pdbx_strand_id
1 'polypeptide(L)'
;MSVSSMHSAAPSSNSRFSNEPIPQPESTEMNQTTRDPEKSPSPVPEIIEEQETAEPQPPRPVLPCHNVPGLWFVKLALDNMGTLNCDFQIDQETALKWNIGQTNNEDAVITDFHSVQVPRKRLSLQICSFSKQLVQGVIETLGTDQTPATIASAIFGLEQKWPNQGQLIVKINPDTANTKTWLPNRLGLNNAPVQIEDFVQEGQNVVQFIQLSGMSDNLFALCASERND
;
A
#
# COMPACT_ATOMS: atom_id res chain seq x y z
N MET A 1 -13.80 -13.47 62.41
CA MET A 1 -13.02 -14.68 62.76
C MET A 1 -11.98 -14.88 61.66
N SER A 2 -10.75 -15.25 62.03
CA SER A 2 -9.60 -15.32 61.11
C SER A 2 -9.38 -16.72 60.54
N VAL A 3 -8.90 -16.80 59.29
CA VAL A 3 -7.85 -17.69 58.73
C VAL A 3 -7.56 -17.14 57.31
N SER A 4 -6.36 -16.74 56.86
CA SER A 4 -4.97 -17.27 56.91
C SER A 4 -4.61 -18.36 55.87
N SER A 5 -3.50 -18.10 55.15
CA SER A 5 -2.58 -19.04 54.44
C SER A 5 -3.09 -19.79 53.18
N MET A 6 -2.29 -20.12 52.14
CA MET A 6 -0.88 -19.85 51.74
C MET A 6 -0.83 -19.53 50.21
N HIS A 7 0.03 -18.64 49.69
CA HIS A 7 1.39 -18.86 49.16
C HIS A 7 1.63 -20.12 48.28
N SER A 8 2.02 -19.91 47.03
CA SER A 8 3.00 -20.74 46.28
C SER A 8 3.58 -19.96 45.10
N ALA A 9 4.88 -20.10 44.85
CA ALA A 9 5.64 -19.37 43.84
C ALA A 9 6.78 -20.23 43.28
N ALA A 10 7.40 -19.76 42.19
CA ALA A 10 8.61 -20.30 41.54
C ALA A 10 8.41 -21.58 40.68
N PRO A 11 9.33 -21.90 39.73
CA PRO A 11 10.59 -21.21 39.43
C PRO A 11 10.78 -20.71 37.99
N SER A 12 11.61 -19.67 37.87
CA SER A 12 12.25 -19.23 36.62
C SER A 12 13.23 -20.29 36.10
N SER A 13 13.38 -20.42 34.77
CA SER A 13 14.45 -21.22 34.15
C SER A 13 15.29 -20.36 33.22
N ASN A 14 16.58 -20.22 33.55
CA ASN A 14 17.58 -19.54 32.72
C ASN A 14 18.30 -20.55 31.80
N SER A 15 18.41 -20.21 30.51
CA SER A 15 19.32 -20.80 29.52
C SER A 15 19.70 -19.65 28.58
N ARG A 16 20.92 -19.07 28.54
CA ARG A 16 22.32 -19.48 28.80
C ARG A 16 22.98 -20.23 27.64
N PHE A 17 23.79 -19.46 26.88
CA PHE A 17 24.75 -19.84 25.82
C PHE A 17 24.15 -20.40 24.52
N SER A 18 24.54 -19.93 23.32
CA SER A 18 25.94 -19.74 22.88
C SER A 18 26.17 -18.49 22.01
N ASN A 19 27.33 -17.85 22.20
CA ASN A 19 27.91 -16.93 21.22
C ASN A 19 28.79 -17.74 20.27
N GLU A 20 28.55 -17.65 18.96
CA GLU A 20 29.45 -18.20 17.93
C GLU A 20 30.28 -17.07 17.27
N PRO A 21 31.57 -17.29 16.92
CA PRO A 21 32.41 -16.23 16.38
C PRO A 21 32.15 -15.91 14.90
N ILE A 22 32.39 -14.64 14.55
CA ILE A 22 32.28 -14.08 13.19
C ILE A 22 33.45 -14.54 12.31
N PRO A 23 33.20 -15.01 11.07
CA PRO A 23 34.19 -15.03 9.99
C PRO A 23 34.12 -13.73 9.17
N GLN A 24 35.22 -12.97 9.12
CA GLN A 24 35.42 -11.92 8.11
C GLN A 24 36.22 -12.50 6.92
N PRO A 25 35.87 -12.16 5.67
CA PRO A 25 36.79 -12.22 4.54
C PRO A 25 37.20 -10.83 4.05
N GLU A 26 38.50 -10.56 4.22
CA GLU A 26 39.42 -9.93 3.26
C GLU A 26 38.95 -8.75 2.40
N SER A 27 39.52 -7.58 2.71
CA SER A 27 39.65 -6.48 1.75
C SER A 27 40.58 -6.87 0.60
N THR A 28 40.13 -6.74 -0.65
CA THR A 28 41.00 -6.90 -1.84
C THR A 28 41.36 -5.54 -2.42
N GLU A 29 42.67 -5.37 -2.66
CA GLU A 29 43.33 -4.25 -3.32
C GLU A 29 42.69 -3.86 -4.67
N MET A 30 42.46 -2.57 -4.92
CA MET A 30 43.45 -1.62 -5.47
C MET A 30 43.88 -2.00 -6.90
N ASN A 31 43.28 -1.35 -7.89
CA ASN A 31 43.82 -1.28 -9.26
C ASN A 31 43.72 0.16 -9.79
N GLN A 32 44.86 0.85 -9.80
CA GLN A 32 45.05 2.09 -10.54
C GLN A 32 45.56 1.74 -11.94
N THR A 33 44.84 2.16 -12.98
CA THR A 33 45.21 2.06 -14.40
C THR A 33 44.22 2.93 -15.19
N THR A 34 44.57 3.77 -16.16
CA THR A 34 45.80 4.51 -16.49
C THR A 34 45.33 5.76 -17.23
N ARG A 35 45.98 6.92 -17.05
CA ARG A 35 45.73 8.08 -17.94
C ARG A 35 46.50 7.88 -19.24
N ASP A 36 45.83 7.98 -20.38
CA ASP A 36 46.47 8.22 -21.67
C ASP A 36 45.76 9.38 -22.41
N PRO A 37 46.46 10.12 -23.29
CA PRO A 37 46.08 11.47 -23.68
C PRO A 37 45.27 11.57 -24.99
N GLU A 38 44.87 12.81 -25.24
CA GLU A 38 44.25 13.38 -26.44
C GLU A 38 44.51 12.65 -27.78
N LYS A 39 43.43 12.46 -28.54
CA LYS A 39 43.50 12.26 -29.99
C LYS A 39 42.54 13.20 -30.70
N SER A 40 43.03 13.84 -31.76
CA SER A 40 42.41 15.00 -32.43
C SER A 40 40.99 14.76 -32.96
N PRO A 41 40.16 15.83 -33.04
CA PRO A 41 38.89 15.77 -33.74
C PRO A 41 39.13 15.58 -35.25
N SER A 42 38.38 14.66 -35.86
CA SER A 42 38.24 14.52 -37.32
C SER A 42 36.82 14.92 -37.72
N PRO A 43 36.60 15.36 -38.96
CA PRO A 43 35.41 16.13 -39.32
C PRO A 43 34.12 15.32 -39.23
N VAL A 44 33.10 15.96 -38.67
CA VAL A 44 31.73 15.46 -38.58
C VAL A 44 31.15 15.30 -39.99
N PRO A 45 30.75 14.09 -40.42
CA PRO A 45 29.87 13.94 -41.57
C PRO A 45 28.52 14.56 -41.21
N GLU A 46 27.96 15.36 -42.11
CA GLU A 46 26.64 15.95 -41.99
C GLU A 46 25.59 14.81 -42.09
N ILE A 47 25.25 14.22 -40.94
CA ILE A 47 24.21 13.20 -40.84
C ILE A 47 22.88 13.91 -41.10
N ILE A 48 22.32 13.64 -42.28
CA ILE A 48 20.95 13.99 -42.60
C ILE A 48 20.07 13.21 -41.62
N GLU A 49 19.48 13.92 -40.65
CA GLU A 49 18.41 13.37 -39.81
C GLU A 49 17.21 13.06 -40.73
N GLU A 50 17.15 11.82 -41.21
CA GLU A 50 15.87 11.23 -41.59
C GLU A 50 14.98 11.32 -40.36
N GLN A 51 13.99 12.22 -40.40
CA GLN A 51 12.95 12.30 -39.38
C GLN A 51 12.13 11.01 -39.45
N GLU A 52 12.60 10.00 -38.74
CA GLU A 52 11.88 8.77 -38.46
C GLU A 52 10.50 9.18 -37.94
N THR A 53 9.48 8.92 -38.76
CA THR A 53 8.11 9.31 -38.46
C THR A 53 7.64 8.41 -37.33
N ALA A 54 7.88 8.88 -36.10
CA ALA A 54 7.71 8.10 -34.89
C ALA A 54 6.34 7.43 -34.87
N GLU A 55 6.34 6.11 -35.02
CA GLU A 55 5.12 5.31 -35.02
C GLU A 55 4.37 5.60 -33.71
N PRO A 56 3.07 5.97 -33.77
CA PRO A 56 2.34 6.37 -32.59
C PRO A 56 2.29 5.21 -31.59
N GLN A 57 3.10 5.31 -30.53
CA GLN A 57 3.18 4.26 -29.51
C GLN A 57 1.77 3.98 -28.96
N PRO A 58 1.41 2.69 -28.75
CA PRO A 58 0.10 2.35 -28.23
C PRO A 58 -0.12 3.05 -26.88
N PRO A 59 -1.34 3.56 -26.61
CA PRO A 59 -1.63 4.24 -25.36
C PRO A 59 -1.34 3.32 -24.18
N ARG A 60 -0.55 3.82 -23.21
CA ARG A 60 -0.16 3.05 -22.03
C ARG A 60 -1.41 2.63 -21.24
N PRO A 61 -1.45 1.39 -20.69
CA PRO A 61 -2.58 0.97 -19.88
C PRO A 61 -2.69 1.83 -18.62
N VAL A 62 -3.89 2.35 -18.36
CA VAL A 62 -4.19 3.14 -17.16
C VAL A 62 -4.18 2.22 -15.95
N LEU A 63 -3.38 2.55 -14.93
CA LEU A 63 -3.30 1.77 -13.70
C LEU A 63 -4.49 2.10 -12.78
N PRO A 64 -4.97 1.15 -11.95
CA PRO A 64 -6.03 1.43 -10.98
C PRO A 64 -5.72 2.63 -10.08
N CYS A 65 -4.44 2.82 -9.72
CA CYS A 65 -3.96 3.91 -8.86
C CYS A 65 -4.12 5.32 -9.46
N HIS A 66 -4.27 5.43 -10.78
CA HIS A 66 -4.55 6.70 -11.46
C HIS A 66 -5.99 7.19 -11.23
N ASN A 67 -6.91 6.28 -10.90
CA ASN A 67 -8.33 6.58 -10.70
C ASN A 67 -8.58 7.05 -9.26
N VAL A 68 -8.77 8.36 -9.10
CA VAL A 68 -9.16 8.98 -7.83
C VAL A 68 -10.24 10.05 -8.13
N PRO A 69 -11.47 9.92 -7.59
CA PRO A 69 -11.95 8.78 -6.81
C PRO A 69 -12.04 7.49 -7.64
N GLY A 70 -11.85 6.34 -7.01
CA GLY A 70 -11.84 5.05 -7.71
C GLY A 70 -11.68 3.82 -6.82
N LEU A 71 -12.02 2.65 -7.36
CA LEU A 71 -11.79 1.35 -6.73
C LEU A 71 -10.46 0.78 -7.24
N TRP A 72 -9.49 0.60 -6.35
CA TRP A 72 -8.17 0.06 -6.70
C TRP A 72 -8.15 -1.46 -6.72
N PHE A 73 -8.91 -2.09 -5.82
CA PHE A 73 -9.27 -3.50 -5.94
C PHE A 73 -10.66 -3.77 -5.36
N VAL A 74 -11.26 -4.87 -5.80
CA VAL A 74 -12.46 -5.49 -5.23
C VAL A 74 -12.22 -7.00 -5.16
N LYS A 75 -12.41 -7.61 -4.00
CA LYS A 75 -12.20 -9.06 -3.79
C LYS A 75 -13.31 -9.65 -2.92
N LEU A 76 -13.82 -10.80 -3.33
CA LEU A 76 -14.71 -11.61 -2.50
C LEU A 76 -13.89 -12.25 -1.36
N ALA A 77 -14.46 -12.31 -0.16
CA ALA A 77 -13.85 -13.01 0.95
C ALA A 77 -13.94 -14.54 0.77
N LEU A 78 -13.22 -15.30 1.60
CA LEU A 78 -13.14 -16.76 1.53
C LEU A 78 -14.35 -17.41 2.21
N ASP A 79 -14.72 -18.59 1.74
CA ASP A 79 -15.74 -19.45 2.34
C ASP A 79 -15.22 -20.22 3.56
N ASN A 80 -13.90 -20.27 3.75
CA ASN A 80 -13.21 -20.93 4.84
C ASN A 80 -12.21 -20.02 5.58
N MET A 81 -11.61 -20.53 6.66
CA MET A 81 -10.47 -19.89 7.32
C MET A 81 -9.27 -19.88 6.37
N GLY A 82 -8.59 -18.75 6.23
CA GLY A 82 -7.49 -18.62 5.29
C GLY A 82 -6.87 -17.23 5.25
N THR A 83 -6.10 -16.96 4.20
CA THR A 83 -5.45 -15.66 3.98
C THR A 83 -5.65 -15.24 2.54
N LEU A 84 -6.25 -14.06 2.35
CA LEU A 84 -6.50 -13.45 1.06
C LEU A 84 -5.55 -12.26 0.90
N ASN A 85 -4.62 -12.35 -0.05
CA ASN A 85 -3.71 -11.27 -0.40
C ASN A 85 -4.28 -10.44 -1.55
N CYS A 86 -4.13 -9.13 -1.45
CA CYS A 86 -4.61 -8.12 -2.40
C CYS A 86 -3.45 -7.19 -2.75
N ASP A 87 -2.70 -7.59 -3.76
CA ASP A 87 -1.62 -6.84 -4.38
C ASP A 87 -2.14 -5.61 -5.14
N PHE A 88 -1.45 -4.48 -4.99
CA PHE A 88 -1.66 -3.28 -5.79
C PHE A 88 -0.36 -2.47 -5.92
N GLN A 89 -0.20 -1.80 -7.05
CA GLN A 89 0.97 -0.97 -7.33
C GLN A 89 0.60 0.50 -7.31
N ILE A 90 1.48 1.32 -6.72
CA ILE A 90 1.45 2.78 -6.82
C ILE A 90 2.67 3.17 -7.67
N ASP A 91 2.45 3.81 -8.81
CA ASP A 91 3.55 4.28 -9.64
C ASP A 91 4.10 5.64 -9.16
N GLN A 92 5.25 6.02 -9.70
CA GLN A 92 5.93 7.27 -9.36
C GLN A 92 5.04 8.50 -9.62
N GLU A 93 4.26 8.50 -10.70
CA GLU A 93 3.33 9.60 -11.01
C GLU A 93 2.26 9.76 -9.92
N THR A 94 1.61 8.65 -9.50
CA THR A 94 0.64 8.64 -8.41
C THR A 94 1.29 9.04 -7.09
N ALA A 95 2.48 8.51 -6.78
CA ALA A 95 3.19 8.80 -5.55
C ALA A 95 3.57 10.29 -5.44
N LEU A 96 4.08 10.89 -6.52
CA LEU A 96 4.39 12.32 -6.60
C LEU A 96 3.11 13.20 -6.52
N LYS A 97 2.07 12.85 -7.29
CA LYS A 97 0.79 13.57 -7.32
C LYS A 97 0.13 13.66 -5.94
N TRP A 98 0.24 12.61 -5.13
CA TRP A 98 -0.43 12.49 -3.83
C TRP A 98 0.52 12.56 -2.63
N ASN A 99 1.80 12.85 -2.85
CA ASN A 99 2.83 13.00 -1.82
C ASN A 99 3.03 11.73 -0.94
N ILE A 100 2.93 10.55 -1.54
CA ILE A 100 3.06 9.25 -0.88
C ILE A 100 4.54 8.95 -0.60
N GLY A 101 4.85 8.38 0.57
CA GLY A 101 6.23 8.05 0.97
C GLY A 101 7.08 9.25 1.41
N GLN A 102 6.60 10.49 1.23
CA GLN A 102 7.20 11.67 1.86
C GLN A 102 6.71 11.80 3.31
N THR A 103 7.08 10.83 4.16
CA THR A 103 7.07 11.05 5.61
C THR A 103 7.97 12.23 5.90
N ASN A 104 7.43 13.28 6.54
CA ASN A 104 8.11 14.56 6.78
C ASN A 104 9.57 14.35 7.18
N ASN A 105 10.51 14.63 6.26
CA ASN A 105 11.90 14.84 6.61
C ASN A 105 11.95 16.20 7.30
N GLU A 106 11.67 16.24 8.60
CA GLU A 106 11.75 17.47 9.40
C GLU A 106 13.19 18.00 9.49
N ASP A 107 14.17 17.17 9.11
CA ASP A 107 15.57 17.52 8.86
C ASP A 107 15.84 18.09 7.45
N ALA A 108 14.81 18.32 6.62
CA ALA A 108 14.92 19.13 5.40
C ALA A 108 15.13 20.60 5.79
N VAL A 109 16.40 20.93 6.05
CA VAL A 109 16.93 22.23 6.48
C VAL A 109 16.12 23.40 5.92
N ILE A 110 15.63 24.24 6.83
CA ILE A 110 14.91 25.47 6.52
C ILE A 110 15.83 26.39 5.71
N THR A 111 15.73 26.32 4.39
CA THR A 111 16.12 27.41 3.49
C THR A 111 14.85 28.09 3.03
N ASP A 112 14.68 29.34 3.45
CA ASP A 112 13.56 30.21 3.13
C ASP A 112 13.13 30.15 1.66
N PHE A 113 11.82 30.23 1.41
CA PHE A 113 11.19 31.29 0.60
C PHE A 113 9.71 30.97 0.39
N HIS A 114 8.82 31.76 1.02
CA HIS A 114 7.39 31.97 0.71
C HIS A 114 6.70 30.97 -0.25
N SER A 115 6.67 29.68 0.07
CA SER A 115 5.77 28.77 -0.64
C SER A 115 4.35 29.09 -0.19
N VAL A 116 3.57 29.73 -1.07
CA VAL A 116 2.12 29.88 -0.89
C VAL A 116 1.57 28.51 -0.51
N GLN A 117 0.91 28.42 0.65
CA GLN A 117 0.27 27.19 1.12
C GLN A 117 -0.97 26.93 0.26
N VAL A 118 -0.76 26.48 -0.98
CA VAL A 118 -1.81 25.89 -1.81
C VAL A 118 -2.32 24.67 -1.06
N PRO A 119 -3.64 24.55 -0.78
CA PRO A 119 -4.20 23.37 -0.15
C PRO A 119 -3.85 22.14 -0.99
N ARG A 120 -2.95 21.30 -0.47
CA ARG A 120 -2.51 20.09 -1.15
C ARG A 120 -3.61 19.05 -0.96
N LYS A 121 -4.39 18.81 -2.01
CA LYS A 121 -5.33 17.68 -2.11
C LYS A 121 -4.61 16.41 -1.65
N ARG A 122 -5.12 15.72 -0.63
CA ARG A 122 -4.52 14.47 -0.13
C ARG A 122 -5.29 13.27 -0.64
N LEU A 123 -4.58 12.17 -0.87
CA LEU A 123 -5.21 10.89 -1.12
C LEU A 123 -5.70 10.32 0.21
N SER A 124 -6.98 9.90 0.26
CA SER A 124 -7.44 8.97 1.30
C SER A 124 -7.58 7.59 0.70
N LEU A 125 -7.05 6.58 1.38
CA LEU A 125 -7.11 5.18 0.98
C LEU A 125 -7.81 4.38 2.07
N GLN A 126 -8.98 3.87 1.75
CA GLN A 126 -9.86 3.24 2.73
C GLN A 126 -10.16 1.81 2.32
N ILE A 127 -9.85 0.86 3.20
CA ILE A 127 -10.35 -0.51 3.08
C ILE A 127 -11.79 -0.51 3.57
N CYS A 128 -12.70 -0.83 2.66
CA CYS A 128 -14.13 -0.96 2.89
C CYS A 128 -14.54 -2.44 2.91
N SER A 129 -15.61 -2.75 3.64
CA SER A 129 -16.22 -4.08 3.68
C SER A 129 -17.71 -3.95 3.40
N PHE A 130 -18.22 -4.71 2.44
CA PHE A 130 -19.60 -4.64 1.98
C PHE A 130 -20.26 -6.02 1.98
N SER A 131 -21.59 -6.03 2.07
CA SER A 131 -22.38 -7.22 1.74
C SER A 131 -22.27 -7.51 0.23
N LYS A 132 -21.86 -8.73 -0.12
CA LYS A 132 -21.82 -9.22 -1.51
C LYS A 132 -23.14 -8.97 -2.23
N GLN A 133 -24.27 -9.26 -1.57
CA GLN A 133 -25.61 -9.08 -2.13
C GLN A 133 -25.93 -7.61 -2.46
N LEU A 134 -25.48 -6.65 -1.63
CA LEU A 134 -25.71 -5.22 -1.88
C LEU A 134 -24.87 -4.72 -3.06
N VAL A 135 -23.61 -5.16 -3.15
CA VAL A 135 -22.73 -4.81 -4.29
C VAL A 135 -23.27 -5.41 -5.59
N GLN A 136 -23.73 -6.67 -5.57
CA GLN A 136 -24.36 -7.30 -6.73
C GLN A 136 -25.61 -6.54 -7.17
N GLY A 137 -26.53 -6.22 -6.25
CA GLY A 137 -27.75 -5.46 -6.56
C GLY A 137 -27.48 -4.07 -7.14
N VAL A 138 -26.43 -3.38 -6.67
CA VAL A 138 -25.99 -2.10 -7.28
C VAL A 138 -25.48 -2.28 -8.69
N ILE A 139 -24.61 -3.27 -8.95
CA ILE A 139 -24.07 -3.56 -10.28
C ILE A 139 -25.20 -3.94 -11.26
N GLU A 140 -26.14 -4.77 -10.82
CA GLU A 140 -27.32 -5.18 -11.60
C GLU A 140 -28.25 -3.99 -11.92
N THR A 141 -28.43 -3.07 -10.96
CA THR A 141 -29.26 -1.86 -11.16
C THR A 141 -28.61 -0.85 -12.09
N LEU A 142 -27.29 -0.73 -12.05
CA LEU A 142 -26.50 0.19 -12.88
C LEU A 142 -26.38 -0.25 -14.34
N GLY A 143 -26.40 -1.55 -14.60
CA GLY A 143 -26.14 -2.14 -15.91
C GLY A 143 -24.65 -2.20 -16.28
N THR A 144 -24.35 -2.84 -17.42
CA THR A 144 -22.98 -3.12 -17.88
C THR A 144 -22.24 -1.91 -18.44
N ASP A 145 -22.97 -0.87 -18.86
CA ASP A 145 -22.43 0.18 -19.73
C ASP A 145 -21.96 1.41 -18.93
N GLN A 146 -21.80 1.26 -17.62
CA GLN A 146 -21.36 2.35 -16.73
C GLN A 146 -19.84 2.51 -16.70
N THR A 147 -19.41 3.75 -16.47
CA THR A 147 -17.98 4.05 -16.25
C THR A 147 -17.51 3.46 -14.92
N PRO A 148 -16.21 3.09 -14.79
CA PRO A 148 -15.64 2.66 -13.52
C PRO A 148 -15.80 3.69 -12.39
N ALA A 149 -15.79 4.99 -12.72
CA ALA A 149 -16.03 6.08 -11.76
C ALA A 149 -17.47 6.11 -11.24
N THR A 150 -18.46 5.84 -12.11
CA THR A 150 -19.87 5.70 -11.71
C THR A 150 -20.05 4.51 -10.77
N ILE A 151 -19.46 3.36 -11.12
CA ILE A 151 -19.53 2.13 -10.32
C ILE A 151 -18.86 2.32 -8.95
N ALA A 152 -17.67 2.93 -8.92
CA ALA A 152 -16.97 3.26 -7.68
C ALA A 152 -17.80 4.20 -6.79
N SER A 153 -18.37 5.26 -7.37
CA SER A 153 -19.20 6.22 -6.63
C SER A 153 -20.44 5.57 -6.00
N ALA A 154 -21.11 4.66 -6.73
CA ALA A 154 -22.27 3.94 -6.23
C ALA A 154 -21.88 2.94 -5.11
N ILE A 155 -20.75 2.25 -5.25
CA ILE A 155 -20.23 1.34 -4.22
C ILE A 155 -19.77 2.12 -2.97
N PHE A 156 -19.20 3.32 -3.12
CA PHE A 156 -18.81 4.16 -1.98
C PHE A 156 -20.03 4.63 -1.16
N GLY A 157 -21.19 4.77 -1.79
CA GLY A 157 -22.46 5.11 -1.13
C GLY A 157 -23.14 3.94 -0.41
N LEU A 158 -22.62 2.71 -0.49
CA LEU A 158 -23.19 1.56 0.20
C LEU A 158 -22.86 1.57 1.70
N GLU A 159 -23.80 1.05 2.49
CA GLU A 159 -23.59 0.79 3.92
C GLU A 159 -22.43 -0.19 4.12
N GLN A 160 -21.48 0.21 4.96
CA GLN A 160 -20.36 -0.63 5.36
C GLN A 160 -20.85 -1.78 6.24
N LYS A 161 -20.48 -3.01 5.88
CA LYS A 161 -20.77 -4.23 6.61
C LYS A 161 -19.48 -5.04 6.80
N TRP A 162 -18.87 -4.90 7.97
CA TRP A 162 -17.72 -5.70 8.37
C TRP A 162 -18.12 -7.13 8.77
N PRO A 163 -17.19 -8.11 8.76
CA PRO A 163 -17.41 -9.42 9.38
C PRO A 163 -17.70 -9.28 10.89
N ASN A 164 -18.16 -10.35 11.54
CA ASN A 164 -18.37 -10.29 12.98
C ASN A 164 -17.03 -10.06 13.71
N GLN A 165 -17.11 -9.37 14.84
CA GLN A 165 -15.95 -9.11 15.70
C GLN A 165 -15.25 -10.42 16.06
N GLY A 166 -13.92 -10.45 15.94
CA GLY A 166 -13.12 -11.66 16.14
C GLY A 166 -12.87 -12.51 14.88
N GLN A 167 -13.45 -12.20 13.72
CA GLN A 167 -13.32 -13.05 12.52
C GLN A 167 -12.25 -12.61 11.51
N LEU A 168 -11.76 -11.37 11.57
CA LEU A 168 -10.84 -10.80 10.56
C LEU A 168 -9.65 -10.09 11.21
N ILE A 169 -8.47 -10.25 10.62
CA ILE A 169 -7.30 -9.38 10.84
C ILE A 169 -6.93 -8.80 9.48
N VAL A 170 -6.64 -7.50 9.44
CA VAL A 170 -6.12 -6.83 8.24
C VAL A 170 -4.66 -6.43 8.50
N LYS A 171 -3.75 -6.72 7.57
CA LYS A 171 -2.35 -6.29 7.60
C LYS A 171 -2.01 -5.62 6.26
N ILE A 172 -1.45 -4.41 6.28
CA ILE A 172 -0.87 -3.75 5.10
C ILE A 172 0.64 -3.98 5.09
N ASN A 173 1.19 -4.15 3.88
CA ASN A 173 2.62 -4.24 3.59
C ASN A 173 3.35 -5.17 4.58
N PRO A 174 2.94 -6.45 4.65
CA PRO A 174 3.56 -7.41 5.54
C PRO A 174 5.06 -7.46 5.30
N ASP A 175 5.80 -7.47 6.42
CA ASP A 175 7.23 -7.78 6.45
C ASP A 175 8.10 -6.68 5.80
N THR A 176 7.51 -5.48 5.68
CA THR A 176 8.19 -4.21 5.36
C THR A 176 8.21 -3.26 6.58
N ALA A 177 9.00 -2.18 6.50
CA ALA A 177 9.02 -1.13 7.52
C ALA A 177 7.67 -0.39 7.68
N ASN A 178 6.89 -0.28 6.61
CA ASN A 178 5.61 0.42 6.58
C ASN A 178 4.42 -0.46 6.97
N THR A 179 4.66 -1.54 7.72
CA THR A 179 3.59 -2.49 8.08
C THR A 179 2.66 -1.95 9.15
N LYS A 180 1.35 -2.19 8.97
CA LYS A 180 0.33 -1.93 9.98
C LYS A 180 -0.63 -3.12 10.07
N THR A 181 -1.04 -3.46 11.28
CA THR A 181 -2.03 -4.51 11.55
C THR A 181 -3.22 -3.93 12.32
N TRP A 182 -4.42 -4.23 11.85
CA TRP A 182 -5.68 -3.94 12.52
C TRP A 182 -6.25 -5.25 13.06
N LEU A 183 -6.33 -5.32 14.38
CA LEU A 183 -6.84 -6.48 15.12
C LEU A 183 -8.39 -6.54 15.04
N PRO A 184 -9.01 -7.71 15.27
CA PRO A 184 -10.43 -7.90 15.00
C PRO A 184 -11.34 -6.97 15.81
N ASN A 185 -10.91 -6.59 17.02
CA ASN A 185 -11.61 -5.66 17.92
C ASN A 185 -11.45 -4.17 17.57
N ARG A 186 -10.72 -3.84 16.50
CA ARG A 186 -10.52 -2.48 15.99
C ARG A 186 -11.03 -2.29 14.56
N LEU A 187 -11.42 -3.37 13.88
CA LEU A 187 -12.04 -3.34 12.55
C LEU A 187 -13.52 -3.00 12.68
N GLY A 188 -14.01 -2.11 11.81
CA GLY A 188 -15.44 -1.79 11.73
C GLY A 188 -16.05 -1.20 13.01
N LEU A 189 -15.26 -0.51 13.85
CA LEU A 189 -15.82 0.30 14.94
C LEU A 189 -16.81 1.31 14.35
N ASN A 190 -18.08 1.24 14.77
CA ASN A 190 -19.19 2.00 14.18
C ASN A 190 -19.35 1.81 12.65
N ASN A 191 -19.00 0.62 12.14
CA ASN A 191 -18.91 0.30 10.71
C ASN A 191 -17.97 1.21 9.89
N ALA A 192 -17.04 1.95 10.52
CA ALA A 192 -16.13 2.83 9.81
C ALA A 192 -15.19 2.06 8.85
N PRO A 193 -14.86 2.62 7.67
CA PRO A 193 -13.76 2.14 6.83
C PRO A 193 -12.41 2.22 7.54
N VAL A 194 -11.45 1.41 7.08
CA VAL A 194 -10.08 1.40 7.63
C VAL A 194 -9.16 2.23 6.76
N GLN A 195 -8.71 3.38 7.27
CA GLN A 195 -7.72 4.26 6.62
C GLN A 195 -6.35 3.59 6.58
N ILE A 196 -5.68 3.63 5.42
CA ILE A 196 -4.37 3.04 5.17
C ILE A 196 -3.36 3.99 4.50
N GLU A 197 -3.75 5.23 4.18
CA GLU A 197 -2.93 6.19 3.41
C GLU A 197 -1.53 6.43 3.99
N ASP A 198 -1.37 6.40 5.32
CA ASP A 198 -0.08 6.61 6.00
C ASP A 198 0.85 5.37 5.97
N PHE A 199 0.41 4.24 5.42
CA PHE A 199 1.14 2.96 5.41
C PHE A 199 1.43 2.42 4.00
N VAL A 200 0.99 3.13 2.95
CA VAL A 200 1.32 2.78 1.56
C VAL A 200 2.58 3.49 1.08
N GLN A 201 3.22 2.93 0.06
CA GLN A 201 4.49 3.39 -0.49
C GLN A 201 4.48 3.37 -2.01
N GLU A 202 5.42 4.06 -2.65
CA GLU A 202 5.69 3.87 -4.09
C GLU A 202 6.10 2.40 -4.37
N GLY A 203 5.69 1.87 -5.51
CA GLY A 203 5.94 0.48 -5.90
C GLY A 203 4.87 -0.48 -5.40
N GLN A 204 5.30 -1.68 -5.02
CA GLN A 204 4.41 -2.78 -4.63
C GLN A 204 3.86 -2.59 -3.22
N ASN A 205 2.55 -2.75 -3.08
CA ASN A 205 1.83 -2.79 -1.82
C ASN A 205 0.94 -4.05 -1.74
N VAL A 206 0.70 -4.55 -0.53
CA VAL A 206 -0.12 -5.75 -0.32
C VAL A 206 -1.04 -5.56 0.89
N VAL A 207 -2.36 -5.60 0.68
CA VAL A 207 -3.30 -5.80 1.78
C VAL A 207 -3.51 -7.30 1.98
N GLN A 208 -3.33 -7.76 3.21
CA GLN A 208 -3.55 -9.14 3.63
C GLN A 208 -4.74 -9.22 4.57
N PHE A 209 -5.75 -9.99 4.18
CA PHE A 209 -6.96 -10.29 4.96
C PHE A 209 -6.85 -11.70 5.53
N ILE A 210 -6.50 -11.81 6.81
CA ILE A 210 -6.42 -13.09 7.52
C ILE A 210 -7.79 -13.39 8.13
N GLN A 211 -8.47 -14.38 7.58
CA GLN A 211 -9.85 -14.73 7.88
C GLN A 211 -9.85 -15.92 8.84
N LEU A 212 -10.36 -15.70 10.06
CA LEU A 212 -10.40 -16.66 11.16
C LEU A 212 -11.65 -17.57 11.11
N SER A 213 -12.57 -17.27 10.18
CA SER A 213 -13.72 -18.10 9.81
C SER A 213 -14.13 -17.81 8.37
N GLY A 214 -14.94 -18.68 7.77
CA GLY A 214 -15.60 -18.39 6.49
C GLY A 214 -16.48 -17.14 6.58
N MET A 215 -16.48 -16.33 5.51
CA MET A 215 -17.22 -15.07 5.42
C MET A 215 -17.55 -14.69 3.96
N SER A 216 -17.86 -15.68 3.12
CA SER A 216 -18.13 -15.55 1.67
C SER A 216 -19.25 -14.59 1.26
N ASP A 217 -20.05 -14.11 2.22
CA ASP A 217 -21.07 -13.08 2.02
C ASP A 217 -20.50 -11.65 2.06
N ASN A 218 -19.22 -11.50 2.39
CA ASN A 218 -18.53 -10.22 2.47
C ASN A 218 -17.58 -10.01 1.28
N LEU A 219 -17.44 -8.75 0.90
CA LEU A 219 -16.59 -8.29 -0.18
C LEU A 219 -15.74 -7.12 0.32
N PHE A 220 -14.43 -7.22 0.12
CA PHE A 220 -13.46 -6.20 0.52
C PHE A 220 -13.04 -5.36 -0.69
N ALA A 221 -12.93 -4.07 -0.48
CA ALA A 221 -12.51 -3.13 -1.51
C ALA A 221 -11.47 -2.15 -0.98
N LEU A 222 -10.57 -1.69 -1.85
CA LEU A 222 -9.74 -0.52 -1.59
C LEU A 222 -10.31 0.67 -2.36
N CYS A 223 -10.83 1.61 -1.59
CA CYS A 223 -11.49 2.82 -2.06
C CYS A 223 -10.51 3.99 -1.97
N ALA A 224 -10.23 4.63 -3.10
CA ALA A 224 -9.44 5.85 -3.18
C ALA A 224 -10.35 7.05 -3.37
N SER A 225 -10.10 8.13 -2.63
CA SER A 225 -10.80 9.40 -2.77
C SER A 225 -9.88 10.58 -2.52
N GLU A 226 -10.31 11.76 -2.99
CA GLU A 226 -9.64 13.02 -2.68
C GLU A 226 -10.14 13.54 -1.33
N ARG A 227 -9.21 13.86 -0.42
CA ARG A 227 -9.48 14.54 0.84
C ARG A 227 -9.03 15.99 0.74
N ASN A 228 -9.97 16.90 1.01
CA ASN A 228 -9.65 18.29 1.33
C ASN A 228 -9.42 18.36 2.84
N ASP A 229 -8.23 18.82 3.25
CA ASP A 229 -7.90 19.17 4.63
C ASP A 229 -8.48 20.56 4.98
#